data_AF-A0A9P6E9P1-F1
#
_entry.id   AF-A0A9P6E9P1-F1
#
_cell.length_a   1.000
_cell.length_b   1.000
_cell.length_c   1.000
_cell.angle_alpha   90.00
_cell.angle_beta   90.00
_cell.angle_gamma   90.00
#
_symmetry.space_group_name_H-M   'P 1'
#
loop_
_entity.id
_entity.type
_entity.pdbx_description
1 polymer ?
#
loop_
_entity_poly.entity_id
_entity_poly.type
_entity_poly.pdbx_seq_one_letter_code
_entity_poly.pdbx_strand_id
1 'polypeptide(L)'
;ERSFERDIIPMARSEGMALAPWNVLAGGKIRTDEEEERRRETGEHGRKVLGPEWERTEDERKVCKALEKVASEIGAKHITAVAIAYVMQKTTYVFPIIGGRKVEHLEANLEALSISLTQEQIKYLESVVAFDPGFPMTMLVPNTASPSQNLKLQLYQGDGTGPNQLLALAAQVAPLPLAQPLRPTQ
;
A
#
# COMPACT_ATOMS: atom_id res chain seq x y z
N GLU A 1 -0.41 6.40 -1.56
CA GLU A 1 -1.09 6.51 -0.26
C GLU A 1 -1.52 5.13 0.21
N ARG A 2 -1.54 4.87 1.53
CA ARG A 2 -1.88 3.56 2.13
C ARG A 2 -3.08 3.63 3.10
N SER A 3 -3.91 4.67 3.00
CA SER A 3 -5.01 4.95 3.95
C SER A 3 -6.05 3.83 4.07
N PHE A 4 -6.20 2.98 3.05
CA PHE A 4 -7.03 1.76 3.10
C PHE A 4 -6.67 0.84 4.27
N GLU A 5 -5.41 0.84 4.70
CA GLU A 5 -4.90 -0.02 5.75
C GLU A 5 -5.32 0.41 7.16
N ARG A 6 -5.83 1.64 7.32
CA ARG A 6 -6.24 2.21 8.62
C ARG A 6 -7.48 1.52 9.16
N ASP A 7 -8.58 1.61 8.41
CA ASP A 7 -9.91 1.19 8.89
C ASP A 7 -10.63 0.27 7.88
N ILE A 8 -10.45 0.52 6.58
CA ILE A 8 -11.20 -0.17 5.52
C ILE A 8 -10.83 -1.65 5.46
N ILE A 9 -9.53 -1.98 5.44
CA ILE A 9 -9.09 -3.37 5.40
C ILE A 9 -9.48 -4.12 6.68
N PRO A 10 -9.24 -3.60 7.90
CA PRO A 10 -9.71 -4.24 9.14
C PRO A 10 -11.22 -4.46 9.17
N MET A 11 -12.02 -3.45 8.78
CA MET A 11 -13.48 -3.56 8.73
C MET A 11 -13.92 -4.60 7.70
N ALA A 12 -13.40 -4.56 6.48
CA ALA A 12 -13.78 -5.52 5.45
C ALA A 12 -13.46 -6.97 5.86
N ARG A 13 -12.37 -7.18 6.61
CA ARG A 13 -12.05 -8.48 7.20
C ARG A 13 -13.04 -8.90 8.27
N SER A 14 -13.43 -7.99 9.17
CA SER A 14 -14.43 -8.23 10.22
C SER A 14 -15.78 -8.64 9.64
N GLU A 15 -16.22 -7.94 8.60
CA GLU A 15 -17.55 -8.09 8.01
C GLU A 15 -17.61 -9.12 6.86
N GLY A 16 -16.49 -9.82 6.58
CA GLY A 16 -16.43 -10.80 5.48
C GLY A 16 -16.65 -10.18 4.09
N MET A 17 -16.28 -8.91 3.90
CA MET A 17 -16.45 -8.17 2.66
C MET A 17 -15.25 -8.30 1.73
N ALA A 18 -15.52 -8.28 0.42
CA ALA A 18 -14.50 -8.13 -0.60
C ALA A 18 -14.18 -6.66 -0.90
N LEU A 19 -12.95 -6.39 -1.33
CA LEU A 19 -12.47 -5.06 -1.73
C LEU A 19 -12.22 -5.02 -3.23
N ALA A 20 -12.71 -3.97 -3.90
CA ALA A 20 -12.42 -3.67 -5.30
C ALA A 20 -11.72 -2.30 -5.43
N PRO A 21 -10.43 -2.18 -5.03
CA PRO A 21 -9.75 -0.90 -5.03
C PRO A 21 -9.50 -0.42 -6.46
N TRP A 22 -9.73 0.87 -6.70
CA TRP A 22 -9.40 1.52 -7.96
C TRP A 22 -8.09 2.32 -7.84
N ASN A 23 -7.52 2.72 -8.97
CA ASN A 23 -6.29 3.52 -9.02
C ASN A 23 -5.07 2.86 -8.35
N VAL A 24 -4.99 1.53 -8.38
CA VAL A 24 -3.89 0.76 -7.77
C VAL A 24 -2.52 1.05 -8.39
N LEU A 25 -2.48 1.54 -9.64
CA LEU A 25 -1.26 1.97 -10.35
C LEU A 25 -1.06 3.50 -10.33
N ALA A 26 -1.72 4.22 -9.43
CA ALA A 26 -1.54 5.65 -9.19
C ALA A 26 -1.58 6.50 -10.48
N GLY A 27 -2.57 6.30 -11.34
CA GLY A 27 -2.71 7.06 -12.59
C GLY A 27 -1.62 6.77 -13.64
N GLY A 28 -0.89 5.66 -13.52
CA GLY A 28 0.25 5.31 -14.39
C GLY A 28 1.58 5.87 -13.90
N LYS A 29 1.67 6.19 -12.61
CA LYS A 29 2.90 6.64 -11.94
C LYS A 29 3.77 5.48 -11.44
N ILE A 30 3.27 4.24 -11.40
CA ILE A 30 4.14 3.08 -11.16
C ILE A 30 4.90 2.77 -12.45
N ARG A 31 6.12 3.29 -12.57
CA ARG A 31 7.00 3.19 -13.75
C ARG A 31 8.46 3.46 -13.37
N THR A 32 9.40 3.04 -14.22
CA THR A 32 10.84 3.29 -14.03
C THR A 32 11.21 4.75 -14.35
N ASP A 33 12.41 5.17 -13.93
CA ASP A 33 12.96 6.48 -14.28
C ASP A 33 13.16 6.63 -15.81
N GLU A 34 13.60 5.57 -16.47
CA GLU A 34 13.74 5.52 -17.94
C GLU A 34 12.40 5.71 -18.66
N GLU A 35 11.34 5.04 -18.19
CA GLU A 35 10.02 5.19 -18.80
C GLU A 35 9.46 6.59 -18.59
N GLU A 36 9.70 7.20 -17.43
CA GLU A 36 9.26 8.57 -17.18
C GLU A 36 9.95 9.58 -18.09
N GLU A 37 11.26 9.44 -18.32
CA GLU A 37 11.99 10.30 -19.24
C GLU A 37 11.46 10.15 -20.67
N ARG A 38 11.27 8.92 -21.14
CA ARG A 38 10.63 8.64 -22.45
C ARG A 38 9.24 9.30 -22.54
N ARG A 39 8.46 9.31 -21.46
CA ARG A 39 7.14 9.96 -21.43
C ARG A 39 7.23 11.49 -21.51
N ARG A 40 8.29 12.09 -20.94
CA ARG A 40 8.57 13.53 -21.12
C ARG A 40 8.84 13.87 -22.57
N GLU A 41 9.68 13.07 -23.24
CA GLU A 41 10.04 13.27 -24.65
C GLU A 41 8.85 13.08 -25.59
N THR A 42 8.02 12.06 -25.33
CA THR A 42 6.89 11.70 -26.21
C THR A 42 5.60 12.46 -25.92
N GLY A 43 5.51 13.19 -24.82
CA GLY A 43 4.26 13.81 -24.34
C GLY A 43 3.22 12.80 -23.85
N GLU A 44 3.62 11.55 -23.61
CA GLU A 44 2.72 10.49 -23.11
C GLU A 44 2.42 10.69 -21.61
N HIS A 45 1.37 11.44 -21.32
CA HIS A 45 0.94 11.68 -19.94
C HIS A 45 0.06 10.55 -19.37
N GLY A 46 0.13 10.39 -18.05
CA GLY A 46 -0.76 9.52 -17.27
C GLY A 46 -2.17 10.09 -17.10
N ARG A 47 -2.97 9.44 -16.27
CA ARG A 47 -4.35 9.88 -15.98
C ARG A 47 -4.32 11.11 -15.06
N LYS A 48 -4.84 12.24 -15.53
CA LYS A 48 -4.87 13.54 -14.80
C LYS A 48 -6.10 13.75 -13.91
N VAL A 49 -6.87 12.69 -13.62
CA VAL A 49 -8.13 12.80 -12.86
C VAL A 49 -7.91 13.22 -11.41
N LEU A 50 -6.76 12.88 -10.82
CA LEU A 50 -6.43 13.17 -9.42
C LEU A 50 -5.54 14.41 -9.25
N GLY A 51 -5.25 15.12 -10.34
CA GLY A 51 -4.42 16.31 -10.33
C GLY A 51 -3.80 16.58 -11.70
N PRO A 52 -3.39 17.85 -11.96
CA PRO A 52 -2.73 18.22 -13.20
C PRO A 52 -1.35 17.56 -13.34
N GLU A 53 -0.70 17.27 -12.21
CA GLU A 53 0.66 16.74 -12.12
C GLU A 53 0.72 15.25 -12.47
N TRP A 54 1.33 14.95 -13.62
CA TRP A 54 1.50 13.58 -14.12
C TRP A 54 2.86 12.97 -13.75
N GLU A 55 3.80 13.79 -13.30
CA GLU A 55 5.13 13.36 -12.85
C GLU A 55 5.08 12.75 -11.45
N ARG A 56 6.05 11.88 -11.16
CA ARG A 56 6.22 11.30 -9.83
C ARG A 56 6.82 12.32 -8.86
N THR A 57 6.24 12.42 -7.68
CA THR A 57 6.88 13.07 -6.52
C THR A 57 8.10 12.26 -6.06
N GLU A 58 8.92 12.85 -5.18
CA GLU A 58 10.10 12.16 -4.64
C GLU A 58 9.74 10.85 -3.93
N ASP A 59 8.66 10.82 -3.14
CA ASP A 59 8.21 9.60 -2.47
C ASP A 59 7.65 8.57 -3.46
N GLU A 60 6.95 9.02 -4.51
CA GLU A 60 6.50 8.12 -5.58
C GLU A 60 7.69 7.48 -6.33
N ARG A 61 8.79 8.23 -6.54
CA ARG A 61 10.03 7.68 -7.10
C ARG A 61 10.68 6.66 -6.18
N LYS A 62 10.77 6.92 -4.87
CA LYS A 62 11.31 5.97 -3.89
C LYS A 62 10.54 4.65 -3.90
N VAL A 63 9.20 4.73 -3.95
CA VAL A 63 8.35 3.53 -4.05
C VAL A 63 8.62 2.77 -5.35
N CYS A 64 8.73 3.45 -6.49
CA CYS A 64 9.07 2.79 -7.75
C CYS A 64 10.42 2.07 -7.68
N LYS A 65 11.45 2.70 -7.12
CA LYS A 65 12.77 2.07 -6.94
C LYS A 65 12.73 0.84 -6.03
N ALA A 66 11.91 0.89 -4.97
CA ALA A 66 11.72 -0.28 -4.11
C ALA A 66 10.98 -1.42 -4.83
N LEU A 67 9.99 -1.09 -5.67
CA LEU A 67 9.32 -2.07 -6.53
C LEU A 67 10.28 -2.66 -7.58
N GLU A 68 11.16 -1.85 -8.17
CA GLU A 68 12.23 -2.31 -9.07
C GLU A 68 13.17 -3.30 -8.38
N LYS A 69 13.59 -3.00 -7.14
CA LYS A 69 14.40 -3.92 -6.33
C LYS A 69 13.69 -5.25 -6.12
N VAL A 70 12.45 -5.22 -5.63
CA VAL A 70 11.67 -6.45 -5.38
C VAL A 70 11.41 -7.21 -6.68
N ALA A 71 11.12 -6.52 -7.78
CA ALA A 71 10.96 -7.15 -9.10
C ALA A 71 12.22 -7.91 -9.51
N SER A 72 13.41 -7.32 -9.30
CA SER A 72 14.69 -7.97 -9.60
C SER A 72 14.94 -9.21 -8.74
N GLU A 73 14.56 -9.19 -7.46
CA GLU A 73 14.72 -10.32 -6.53
C GLU A 73 13.88 -11.53 -6.93
N ILE A 74 12.67 -11.30 -7.45
CA ILE A 74 11.72 -12.36 -7.81
C ILE A 74 11.70 -12.69 -9.31
N GLY A 75 12.50 -11.99 -10.12
CA GLY A 75 12.54 -12.15 -11.57
C GLY A 75 11.28 -11.67 -12.30
N ALA A 76 10.54 -10.72 -11.73
CA ALA A 76 9.38 -10.12 -12.39
C ALA A 76 9.83 -9.17 -13.51
N LYS A 77 9.15 -9.23 -14.66
CA LYS A 77 9.41 -8.40 -15.83
C LYS A 77 8.86 -6.99 -15.66
N HIS A 78 7.72 -6.85 -14.97
CA HIS A 78 7.04 -5.57 -14.82
C HIS A 78 6.90 -5.19 -13.34
N ILE A 79 7.37 -3.99 -12.97
CA ILE A 79 7.19 -3.47 -11.60
C ILE A 79 5.72 -3.19 -11.25
N THR A 80 4.90 -2.93 -12.26
CA THR A 80 3.44 -2.79 -12.11
C THR A 80 2.80 -4.11 -11.66
N ALA A 81 3.35 -5.25 -12.10
CA ALA A 81 2.89 -6.58 -11.65
C ALA A 81 3.17 -6.76 -10.14
N VAL A 82 4.36 -6.36 -9.67
CA VAL A 82 4.71 -6.38 -8.25
C VAL A 82 3.77 -5.49 -7.43
N ALA A 83 3.45 -4.28 -7.93
CA ALA A 83 2.52 -3.38 -7.25
C ALA A 83 1.10 -3.96 -7.15
N ILE A 84 0.60 -4.60 -8.22
CA ILE A 84 -0.70 -5.26 -8.22
C ILE A 84 -0.70 -6.43 -7.24
N ALA A 85 0.33 -7.27 -7.26
CA ALA A 85 0.48 -8.40 -6.35
C ALA A 85 0.54 -7.95 -4.89
N TYR A 86 1.25 -6.86 -4.59
CA TYR A 86 1.28 -6.23 -3.27
C TYR A 86 -0.12 -5.84 -2.79
N VAL A 87 -0.93 -5.19 -3.64
CA VAL A 87 -2.31 -4.82 -3.29
C VAL A 87 -3.18 -6.05 -3.07
N MET A 88 -3.07 -7.05 -3.94
CA MET A 88 -3.84 -8.31 -3.83
C MET A 88 -3.53 -9.08 -2.54
N GLN A 89 -2.32 -8.98 -2.01
CA GLN A 89 -1.89 -9.70 -0.80
C GLN A 89 -2.22 -8.99 0.51
N LYS A 90 -2.86 -7.81 0.46
CA LYS A 90 -3.24 -7.07 1.68
C LYS A 90 -4.32 -7.78 2.50
N THR A 91 -5.23 -8.50 1.84
CA THR A 91 -6.26 -9.33 2.48
C THR A 91 -6.81 -10.36 1.48
N THR A 92 -7.61 -11.31 1.93
CA THR A 92 -8.02 -12.50 1.15
C THR A 92 -8.82 -12.16 -0.10
N TYR A 93 -9.74 -11.20 -0.01
CA TYR A 93 -10.72 -10.92 -1.06
C TYR A 93 -10.48 -9.53 -1.67
N VAL A 94 -9.33 -9.34 -2.34
CA VAL A 94 -9.00 -8.09 -3.03
C VAL A 94 -8.99 -8.29 -4.54
N PHE A 95 -9.83 -7.53 -5.24
CA PHE A 95 -10.02 -7.56 -6.69
C PHE A 95 -9.71 -6.18 -7.27
N PRO A 96 -8.42 -5.84 -7.49
CA PRO A 96 -8.04 -4.51 -7.94
C PRO A 96 -8.60 -4.19 -9.33
N ILE A 97 -9.18 -3.00 -9.47
CA ILE A 97 -9.65 -2.50 -10.77
C ILE A 97 -8.44 -1.97 -11.53
N ILE A 98 -7.93 -2.82 -12.42
CA ILE A 98 -6.80 -2.57 -13.30
C ILE A 98 -7.30 -2.19 -14.70
N GLY A 99 -6.50 -1.41 -15.42
CA GLY A 99 -6.80 -0.99 -16.78
C GLY A 99 -5.53 -0.77 -17.57
N GLY A 100 -5.63 -0.87 -18.90
CA GLY A 100 -4.50 -0.69 -19.80
C GLY A 100 -4.96 -0.24 -21.17
N ARG A 101 -4.08 0.48 -21.89
CA ARG A 101 -4.33 0.92 -23.27
C ARG A 101 -3.40 0.24 -24.28
N LYS A 102 -2.47 -0.58 -23.80
CA LYS A 102 -1.46 -1.29 -24.59
C LYS A 102 -1.41 -2.74 -24.14
N VAL A 103 -0.90 -3.61 -25.02
CA VAL A 103 -0.83 -5.06 -24.77
C VAL A 103 0.09 -5.36 -23.59
N GLU A 104 1.19 -4.62 -23.45
CA GLU A 104 2.17 -4.78 -22.38
C GLU A 104 1.53 -4.54 -20.99
N HIS A 105 0.51 -3.68 -20.91
CA HIS A 105 -0.23 -3.48 -19.66
C HIS A 105 -1.04 -4.73 -19.29
N LEU A 106 -1.63 -5.42 -20.28
CA LEU A 106 -2.35 -6.66 -20.05
C LEU A 106 -1.38 -7.77 -19.60
N GLU A 107 -0.20 -7.87 -20.23
CA GLU A 107 0.83 -8.84 -19.84
C GLU A 107 1.29 -8.63 -18.39
N ALA A 108 1.56 -7.38 -18.00
CA ALA A 108 1.92 -7.03 -16.62
C ALA A 108 0.80 -7.37 -15.62
N ASN A 109 -0.46 -7.15 -16.00
CA ASN A 109 -1.61 -7.50 -15.17
C ASN A 109 -1.72 -9.02 -14.94
N LEU A 110 -1.46 -9.82 -15.99
CA LEU A 110 -1.48 -11.28 -15.90
C LEU A 110 -0.30 -11.80 -15.09
N GLU A 111 0.88 -11.21 -15.24
CA GLU A 111 2.08 -11.54 -14.47
C GLU A 111 1.83 -11.42 -12.96
N ALA A 112 1.08 -10.40 -12.53
CA ALA A 112 0.76 -10.17 -11.13
C ALA A 112 0.11 -11.38 -10.44
N LEU A 113 -0.67 -12.18 -11.19
CA LEU A 113 -1.33 -13.38 -10.67
C LEU A 113 -0.35 -14.50 -10.30
N SER A 114 0.85 -14.47 -10.88
CA SER A 114 1.90 -15.47 -10.62
C SER A 114 2.81 -15.08 -9.45
N ILE A 115 2.75 -13.82 -9.00
CA ILE A 115 3.66 -13.27 -7.98
C ILE A 115 3.11 -13.54 -6.57
N SER A 116 3.95 -14.10 -5.70
CA SER A 116 3.74 -14.13 -4.25
C SER A 116 4.91 -13.45 -3.55
N LEU A 117 4.62 -12.35 -2.85
CA LEU A 117 5.63 -11.61 -2.14
C LEU A 117 5.82 -12.22 -0.77
N THR A 118 7.06 -12.27 -0.30
CA THR A 118 7.33 -12.71 1.06
C THR A 118 6.94 -11.62 2.06
N GLN A 119 6.80 -12.02 3.34
CA GLN A 119 6.50 -11.06 4.40
C GLN A 119 7.59 -9.99 4.54
N GLU A 120 8.84 -10.36 4.28
CA GLU A 120 10.01 -9.47 4.30
C GLU A 120 9.95 -8.46 3.16
N GLN A 121 9.57 -8.90 1.96
CA GLN A 121 9.42 -8.02 0.79
C GLN A 121 8.29 -7.01 1.00
N ILE A 122 7.15 -7.46 1.55
CA ILE A 122 6.05 -6.57 1.90
C ILE A 122 6.50 -5.57 2.96
N LYS A 123 7.13 -6.02 4.05
CA LYS A 123 7.65 -5.13 5.09
C LYS A 123 8.66 -4.12 4.54
N TYR A 124 9.51 -4.55 3.60
CA TYR A 124 10.45 -3.66 2.92
C TYR A 124 9.73 -2.59 2.11
N LEU A 125 8.77 -2.95 1.25
CA LEU A 125 7.98 -2.00 0.46
C LEU A 125 7.24 -0.99 1.36
N GLU A 126 6.74 -1.47 2.49
CA GLU A 126 6.03 -0.66 3.47
C GLU A 126 6.93 0.32 4.24
N SER A 127 8.23 0.03 4.36
CA SER A 127 9.20 0.87 5.07
C SER A 127 9.65 2.10 4.27
N VAL A 128 9.39 2.11 2.96
CA VAL A 128 9.90 3.14 2.03
C VAL A 128 9.31 4.52 2.29
N VAL A 129 8.02 4.56 2.64
CA VAL A 129 7.29 5.78 2.95
C VAL A 129 6.58 5.58 4.28
N ALA A 130 6.74 6.55 5.18
CA ALA A 130 6.11 6.51 6.49
C ALA A 130 4.59 6.34 6.37
N PHE A 131 4.03 5.40 7.13
CA PHE A 131 2.60 5.24 7.22
C PHE A 131 2.02 6.38 8.08
N ASP A 132 1.14 7.18 7.49
CA ASP A 132 0.30 8.09 8.22
C ASP A 132 -0.94 7.32 8.72
N PRO A 133 -1.16 7.17 10.04
CA PRO A 133 -2.35 6.52 10.56
C PRO A 133 -3.60 7.41 10.48
N GLY A 134 -3.46 8.71 10.23
CA GLY A 134 -4.58 9.65 10.11
C GLY A 134 -5.38 9.86 11.39
N PHE A 135 -6.33 10.79 11.34
CA PHE A 135 -7.28 11.02 12.43
C PHE A 135 -8.35 9.90 12.45
N PRO A 136 -8.85 9.44 13.64
CA PRO A 136 -8.47 9.86 15.00
C PRO A 136 -7.27 9.09 15.58
N MET A 137 -6.69 8.15 14.84
CA MET A 137 -5.61 7.30 15.33
C MET A 137 -4.37 8.10 15.73
N THR A 138 -4.07 9.22 15.07
CA THR A 138 -3.01 10.16 15.46
C THR A 138 -3.24 10.86 16.80
N MET A 139 -4.49 10.92 17.31
CA MET A 139 -4.79 11.43 18.65
C MET A 139 -4.77 10.34 19.71
N LEU A 140 -5.26 9.15 19.37
CA LEU A 140 -5.40 8.01 20.29
C LEU A 140 -4.08 7.27 20.51
N VAL A 141 -3.25 7.21 19.47
CA VAL A 141 -1.94 6.57 19.48
C VAL A 141 -0.93 7.66 19.11
N PRO A 142 -0.38 8.40 20.09
CA PRO A 142 0.62 9.42 19.82
C PRO A 142 1.80 8.73 19.11
N ASN A 143 1.93 8.99 17.81
CA ASN A 143 3.01 8.46 17.01
C ASN A 143 4.31 9.08 17.53
N THR A 144 5.27 8.26 17.96
CA THR A 144 6.60 8.71 18.38
C THR A 144 7.39 9.39 17.25
N ALA A 145 6.88 9.35 16.01
CA ALA A 145 7.48 9.97 14.84
C ALA A 145 6.95 11.39 14.48
N SER A 146 6.04 11.98 15.27
CA SER A 146 5.61 13.38 15.03
C SER A 146 6.40 14.36 15.90
N PRO A 147 7.23 15.26 15.33
CA PRO A 147 7.99 16.24 16.12
C PRO A 147 7.15 17.36 16.73
N SER A 148 5.84 17.42 16.46
CA SER A 148 4.97 18.53 16.88
C SER A 148 4.02 18.24 18.04
N GLN A 149 4.08 17.06 18.68
CA GLN A 149 3.22 16.76 19.83
C GLN A 149 3.98 16.82 21.17
N ASN A 150 4.39 18.04 21.53
CA ASN A 150 4.66 18.44 22.91
C ASN A 150 3.37 18.92 23.60
N LEU A 151 2.23 18.27 23.32
CA LEU A 151 1.01 18.51 24.09
C LEU A 151 0.99 17.52 25.27
N LYS A 152 1.35 18.03 26.45
CA LYS A 152 1.01 17.41 27.73
C LYS A 152 -0.47 17.07 27.73
N LEU A 153 -0.81 15.79 27.54
CA LEU A 153 -2.14 15.27 27.80
C LEU A 153 -2.29 15.11 29.31
N GLN A 154 -2.59 16.22 30.00
CA GLN A 154 -3.23 16.16 31.32
C GLN A 154 -4.72 15.94 31.10
N LEU A 155 -5.17 14.71 30.81
CA LEU A 155 -6.59 14.39 30.91
C LEU A 155 -6.78 12.98 31.51
N TYR A 156 -7.48 12.99 32.64
CA TYR A 156 -7.99 11.88 33.45
C TYR A 156 -6.99 10.98 34.17
N GLN A 157 -6.50 11.47 35.32
CA GLN A 157 -6.22 10.59 36.47
C GLN A 157 -7.57 10.18 37.09
N GLY A 158 -8.17 9.12 36.57
CA GLY A 158 -9.22 8.36 37.23
C GLY A 158 -8.59 7.17 37.97
N ASP A 159 -8.96 7.05 39.23
CA ASP A 159 -8.62 6.05 40.25
C ASP A 159 -8.60 4.58 39.82
N GLY A 160 -7.46 4.14 39.28
CA GLY A 160 -6.67 3.12 39.98
C GLY A 160 -7.22 1.70 40.13
N THR A 161 -7.76 1.05 39.09
CA THR A 161 -7.73 -0.43 38.97
C THR A 161 -7.84 -0.91 37.52
N GLY A 162 -6.73 -1.30 36.90
CA GLY A 162 -6.75 -2.09 35.66
C GLY A 162 -5.47 -1.93 34.83
N PRO A 163 -4.76 -3.01 34.48
CA PRO A 163 -3.59 -2.90 33.62
C PRO A 163 -4.01 -2.41 32.24
N ASN A 164 -3.11 -1.68 31.57
CA ASN A 164 -3.16 -1.24 30.18
C ASN A 164 -3.53 -2.36 29.17
N GLN A 165 -4.76 -2.88 29.23
CA GLN A 165 -5.25 -3.91 28.32
C GLN A 165 -5.61 -3.32 26.97
N LEU A 166 -6.07 -2.07 26.90
CA LEU A 166 -6.36 -1.41 25.63
C LEU A 166 -5.10 -1.16 24.78
N LEU A 167 -3.99 -0.74 25.40
CA LEU A 167 -2.71 -0.57 24.71
C LEU A 167 -2.11 -1.91 24.24
N ALA A 168 -2.28 -2.95 25.06
CA ALA A 168 -1.86 -4.31 24.72
C ALA A 168 -2.71 -4.88 23.58
N LEU A 169 -4.04 -4.71 23.59
CA LEU A 169 -4.94 -5.28 22.58
C LEU A 169 -4.80 -4.60 21.21
N ALA A 170 -4.64 -3.27 21.17
CA ALA A 170 -4.45 -2.54 19.92
C ALA A 170 -3.11 -2.86 19.23
N ALA A 171 -2.08 -3.19 20.02
CA ALA A 171 -0.77 -3.64 19.53
C ALA A 171 -0.66 -5.18 19.35
N GLN A 172 -1.62 -5.96 19.86
CA GLN A 172 -1.70 -7.42 19.77
C GLN A 172 -2.73 -7.91 18.77
N VAL A 173 -3.08 -7.11 17.76
CA VAL A 173 -3.50 -7.72 16.50
C VAL A 173 -2.27 -8.43 15.97
N ALA A 174 -2.11 -9.70 16.37
CA ALA A 174 -1.10 -10.58 15.78
C ALA A 174 -1.16 -10.37 14.27
N PRO A 175 -0.03 -10.21 13.56
CA PRO A 175 -0.04 -10.24 12.11
C PRO A 175 -0.58 -11.61 11.71
N LEU A 176 -1.90 -11.70 11.53
CA LEU A 176 -2.56 -12.86 10.98
C LEU A 176 -1.96 -13.04 9.59
N PRO A 177 -1.59 -14.28 9.21
CA PRO A 177 -0.79 -14.54 8.03
C PRO A 177 -1.39 -13.81 6.83
N LEU A 178 -0.54 -13.12 6.05
CA LEU A 178 -0.96 -12.49 4.82
C LEU A 178 -1.75 -13.50 4.00
N ALA A 179 -2.96 -13.11 3.61
CA ALA A 179 -3.80 -13.99 2.85
C ALA A 179 -3.13 -14.28 1.50
N GLN A 180 -3.02 -15.55 1.15
CA GLN A 180 -2.62 -15.88 -0.22
C GLN A 180 -3.75 -15.44 -1.16
N PRO A 181 -3.43 -14.77 -2.29
CA PRO A 181 -4.43 -14.42 -3.27
C PRO A 181 -5.15 -15.69 -3.73
N LEU A 182 -6.48 -15.60 -3.90
CA LEU A 182 -7.23 -16.69 -4.51
C LEU A 182 -6.67 -16.94 -5.91
N ARG A 183 -6.07 -18.11 -6.10
CA ARG A 183 -5.59 -18.55 -7.41
C ARG A 183 -6.69 -19.38 -8.07
N PRO A 184 -6.94 -19.19 -9.37
CA PRO A 184 -7.73 -20.14 -10.13
C PRO A 184 -7.08 -21.52 -9.98
N THR A 185 -7.81 -22.50 -9.44
CA THR A 185 -7.40 -23.90 -9.52
C THR A 185 -7.46 -24.31 -10.99
N GLN A 186 -6.36 -24.86 -11.51
CA GLN A 186 -6.33 -25.47 -12.84
C GLN A 186 -7.32 -26.63 -12.93
#